data_AF-A0A2P9GXA7-F1
#
_entry.id   AF-A0A2P9GXA7-F1
#
_cell.length_a   1.000
_cell.length_b   1.000
_cell.length_c   1.000
_cell.angle_alpha   90.00
_cell.angle_beta   90.00
_cell.angle_gamma   90.00
#
_symmetry.space_group_name_H-M   'P 1'
#
loop_
_entity.id
_entity.type
_entity.pdbx_description
1 polymer ?
#
loop_
_entity_poly.entity_id
_entity_poly.type
_entity_poly.pdbx_seq_one_letter_code
_entity_poly.pdbx_strand_id
1 'polypeptide(L)'
;MEIRWLLAALHLLALGVGLGAVWARTRSLRGHLDATALRRVFYADNWWGIAAVVWVATGFARAFGGFEKGGAYYLHSRLFWIKMGLLAIILVLEVIPMITLIRWRIQLRRGRQPDTTVATRLVKVGILQTSLVVLMVLVATAMARGFDVPNVRAALSSVAS
;
A
#
# COMPACT_ATOMS: atom_id res chain seq x y z
N MET A 1 -15.42 -22.49 -0.48
CA MET A 1 -14.79 -22.06 0.79
C MET A 1 -13.33 -21.68 0.57
N GLU A 2 -12.58 -22.52 -0.15
CA GLU A 2 -11.16 -22.32 -0.52
C GLU A 2 -10.80 -20.97 -1.16
N ILE A 3 -11.57 -20.49 -2.15
CA ILE A 3 -11.24 -19.25 -2.90
C ILE A 3 -11.21 -18.02 -1.97
N ARG A 4 -12.11 -17.96 -0.98
CA ARG A 4 -12.18 -16.84 -0.02
C ARG A 4 -10.94 -16.79 0.85
N TRP A 5 -10.49 -17.96 1.31
CA TRP A 5 -9.27 -18.10 2.09
C TRP A 5 -8.03 -17.76 1.26
N LEU A 6 -7.92 -18.27 0.03
CA LEU A 6 -6.81 -17.98 -0.88
C LEU A 6 -6.69 -16.47 -1.15
N LEU A 7 -7.81 -15.80 -1.45
CA LEU A 7 -7.82 -14.35 -1.67
C LEU A 7 -7.36 -13.58 -0.43
N ALA A 8 -7.78 -14.00 0.77
CA ALA A 8 -7.34 -13.39 2.01
C ALA A 8 -5.83 -13.61 2.26
N ALA A 9 -5.34 -14.82 2.04
CA ALA A 9 -3.92 -15.16 2.19
C ALA A 9 -3.05 -14.36 1.21
N LEU A 10 -3.42 -14.33 -0.07
CA LEU A 10 -2.72 -13.54 -1.08
C LEU A 10 -2.72 -12.04 -0.76
N HIS A 11 -3.85 -11.51 -0.28
CA HIS A 11 -3.95 -10.11 0.12
C HIS A 11 -3.01 -9.75 1.27
N LEU A 12 -2.91 -10.62 2.29
CA LEU A 12 -2.02 -10.42 3.44
C LEU A 12 -0.55 -10.62 3.08
N LEU A 13 -0.23 -11.60 2.23
CA LEU A 13 1.12 -11.79 1.71
C LEU A 13 1.56 -10.59 0.86
N ALA A 14 0.69 -10.08 0.00
CA ALA A 14 0.96 -8.88 -0.79
C ALA A 14 1.24 -7.66 0.10
N LEU A 15 0.49 -7.49 1.19
CA LEU A 15 0.77 -6.46 2.18
C LEU A 15 2.17 -6.64 2.82
N GLY A 16 2.52 -7.84 3.27
CA GLY A 16 3.81 -8.11 3.91
C GLY A 16 5.00 -7.90 2.96
N VAL A 17 4.91 -8.48 1.75
CA VAL A 17 5.92 -8.31 0.70
C VAL A 17 6.02 -6.84 0.30
N GLY A 18 4.89 -6.17 0.10
CA GLY A 18 4.86 -4.76 -0.29
C GLY A 18 5.52 -3.86 0.76
N LEU A 19 5.14 -4.00 2.03
CA LEU A 19 5.72 -3.23 3.12
C LEU A 19 7.23 -3.45 3.25
N GLY A 20 7.67 -4.71 3.17
CA GLY A 20 9.10 -5.05 3.17
C GLY A 20 9.85 -4.46 1.97
N ALA A 21 9.24 -4.50 0.78
CA ALA A 21 9.82 -3.99 -0.46
C ALA A 21 9.97 -2.47 -0.47
N VAL A 22 8.93 -1.71 -0.09
CA VAL A 22 9.01 -0.24 -0.03
C VAL A 22 10.02 0.21 1.03
N TRP A 23 10.09 -0.49 2.16
CA TRP A 23 11.09 -0.23 3.20
C TRP A 23 12.52 -0.52 2.72
N ALA A 24 12.74 -1.69 2.08
CA ALA A 24 14.03 -2.08 1.54
C ALA A 24 14.52 -1.11 0.44
N ARG A 25 13.60 -0.67 -0.43
CA ARG A 25 13.86 0.38 -1.44
C ARG A 25 14.31 1.67 -0.78
N THR A 26 13.56 2.14 0.22
CA THR A 26 13.84 3.37 0.97
C THR A 26 15.19 3.30 1.69
N ARG A 27 15.50 2.18 2.34
CA ARG A 27 16.78 1.96 3.02
C ARG A 27 17.94 1.96 2.04
N SER A 28 17.78 1.30 0.90
CA SER A 28 18.82 1.25 -0.14
C SER A 28 19.08 2.64 -0.75
N LEU A 29 18.04 3.46 -0.92
CA LEU A 29 18.14 4.85 -1.40
C LEU A 29 18.79 5.81 -0.39
N ARG A 30 18.79 5.49 0.90
CA ARG A 30 19.48 6.28 1.94
C ARG A 30 20.99 6.04 1.99
N GLY A 31 21.45 4.90 1.49
CA GLY A 31 22.87 4.52 1.52
C GLY A 31 23.67 5.16 0.39
N HIS A 32 24.95 4.77 0.30
CA HIS A 32 25.78 5.16 -0.84
C HIS A 32 25.28 4.47 -2.11
N LEU A 33 24.97 5.26 -3.15
CA LEU A 33 24.34 4.75 -4.38
C LEU A 33 25.39 4.29 -5.40
N ASP A 34 26.01 3.15 -5.12
CA ASP A 34 26.82 2.43 -6.08
C ASP A 34 25.96 1.53 -6.99
N ALA A 35 26.60 0.84 -7.96
CA ALA A 35 25.90 -0.05 -8.88
C ALA A 35 25.17 -1.21 -8.16
N THR A 36 25.71 -1.67 -7.03
CA THR A 36 25.12 -2.76 -6.23
C THR A 36 23.88 -2.27 -5.49
N ALA A 37 23.94 -1.09 -4.88
CA ALA A 37 22.82 -0.43 -4.22
C ALA A 37 21.69 -0.13 -5.21
N LEU A 38 22.01 0.36 -6.42
CA LEU A 38 21.02 0.60 -7.46
C LEU A 38 20.30 -0.70 -7.89
N ARG A 39 21.02 -1.81 -8.02
CA ARG A 39 20.40 -3.13 -8.26
C ARG A 39 19.43 -3.53 -7.14
N ARG A 40 19.80 -3.31 -5.87
CA ARG A 40 18.92 -3.57 -4.72
C ARG A 40 17.67 -2.69 -4.74
N VAL A 41 17.82 -1.41 -5.07
CA VAL A 41 16.71 -0.47 -5.23
C VAL A 41 15.74 -0.98 -6.30
N PHE A 42 16.23 -1.37 -7.48
CA PHE A 42 15.37 -1.87 -8.57
C PHE A 42 14.69 -3.19 -8.24
N TYR A 43 15.39 -4.10 -7.56
CA TYR A 43 14.81 -5.36 -7.12
C TYR A 43 13.67 -5.13 -6.12
N ALA A 44 13.90 -4.30 -5.10
CA ALA A 44 12.88 -3.93 -4.13
C ALA A 44 11.70 -3.20 -4.79
N ASP A 45 11.97 -2.30 -5.73
CA ASP A 45 10.97 -1.57 -6.51
C ASP A 45 10.07 -2.49 -7.35
N ASN A 46 10.64 -3.53 -7.98
CA ASN A 46 9.85 -4.53 -8.70
C ASN A 46 8.90 -5.31 -7.78
N TRP A 47 9.40 -5.74 -6.62
CA TRP A 47 8.58 -6.45 -5.64
C TRP A 47 7.47 -5.56 -5.07
N TRP A 48 7.74 -4.28 -4.86
CA TRP A 48 6.73 -3.31 -4.46
C TRP A 48 5.64 -3.17 -5.52
N GLY A 49 6.00 -3.04 -6.80
CA GLY A 49 5.05 -2.97 -7.90
C GLY A 49 4.19 -4.23 -8.04
N ILE A 50 4.79 -5.41 -7.99
CA ILE A 50 4.07 -6.70 -8.04
C ILE A 50 3.13 -6.82 -6.84
N ALA A 51 3.62 -6.53 -5.63
CA ALA A 51 2.81 -6.56 -4.42
C ALA A 51 1.62 -5.59 -4.51
N ALA A 52 1.82 -4.37 -5.02
CA ALA A 52 0.75 -3.39 -5.20
C ALA A 52 -0.34 -3.92 -6.13
N VAL A 53 0.02 -4.52 -7.27
CA VAL A 53 -0.95 -5.10 -8.21
C VAL A 53 -1.74 -6.23 -7.55
N VAL A 54 -1.07 -7.18 -6.89
CA VAL A 54 -1.74 -8.30 -6.20
C VAL A 54 -2.64 -7.78 -5.08
N TRP A 55 -2.18 -6.79 -4.33
CA TRP A 55 -2.91 -6.22 -3.20
C TRP A 55 -4.19 -5.51 -3.64
N VAL A 56 -4.13 -4.68 -4.69
CA VAL A 56 -5.28 -3.99 -5.27
C VAL A 56 -6.27 -4.99 -5.87
N ALA A 57 -5.78 -5.93 -6.68
CA ALA A 57 -6.63 -6.93 -7.34
C ALA A 57 -7.39 -7.80 -6.32
N THR A 58 -6.67 -8.33 -5.32
CA THR A 58 -7.29 -9.13 -4.24
C THR A 58 -8.21 -8.29 -3.36
N GLY A 59 -7.87 -7.02 -3.07
CA GLY A 59 -8.71 -6.12 -2.30
C GLY A 59 -10.04 -5.81 -3.00
N PHE A 60 -9.99 -5.55 -4.30
CA PHE A 60 -11.18 -5.30 -5.11
C PHE A 60 -12.05 -6.56 -5.23
N ALA A 61 -11.45 -7.72 -5.50
CA ALA A 61 -12.15 -8.99 -5.53
C ALA A 61 -12.87 -9.31 -4.21
N ARG A 62 -12.26 -8.97 -3.07
CA ARG A 62 -12.86 -9.17 -1.75
C ARG A 62 -14.02 -8.20 -1.48
N ALA A 63 -13.86 -6.93 -1.82
CA ALA A 63 -14.87 -5.90 -1.58
C ALA A 63 -16.11 -6.05 -2.49
N PHE A 64 -15.92 -6.42 -3.75
CA PHE A 64 -16.97 -6.40 -4.78
C PHE A 64 -17.33 -7.77 -5.37
N GLY A 65 -16.53 -8.80 -5.18
CA GLY A 65 -16.76 -10.14 -5.74
C GLY A 65 -17.84 -10.97 -5.05
N GLY A 66 -18.67 -10.38 -4.17
CA GLY A 66 -19.72 -11.11 -3.43
C GLY A 66 -19.19 -12.05 -2.33
N PHE A 67 -17.91 -11.98 -2.00
CA PHE A 67 -17.25 -12.86 -1.01
C PHE A 67 -17.30 -12.33 0.44
N GLU A 68 -17.80 -11.12 0.67
CA GLU A 68 -17.92 -10.42 1.96
C GLU A 68 -19.32 -9.81 2.16
N LYS A 69 -19.53 -8.88 3.12
CA LYS A 69 -20.83 -8.31 3.58
C LYS A 69 -21.67 -7.55 2.51
N GLY A 70 -21.41 -7.74 1.21
CA GLY A 70 -22.07 -7.06 0.10
C GLY A 70 -21.53 -5.65 -0.14
N GLY A 71 -21.36 -5.26 -1.40
CA GLY A 71 -20.75 -3.96 -1.77
C GLY A 71 -21.49 -2.74 -1.20
N ALA A 72 -22.80 -2.85 -0.95
CA ALA A 72 -23.62 -1.80 -0.35
C ALA A 72 -23.18 -1.41 1.08
N TYR A 73 -22.67 -2.37 1.87
CA TYR A 73 -22.11 -2.09 3.20
C TYR A 73 -20.83 -1.26 3.12
N TYR A 74 -19.94 -1.59 2.18
CA TYR A 74 -18.68 -0.87 1.99
C TYR A 74 -18.87 0.55 1.46
N LEU A 75 -19.86 0.77 0.59
CA LEU A 75 -20.13 2.10 0.03
C LEU A 75 -20.65 3.12 1.07
N HIS A 76 -21.29 2.65 2.15
CA HIS A 76 -21.79 3.52 3.23
C HIS A 76 -20.80 3.67 4.41
N SER A 77 -19.70 2.93 4.38
CA SER A 77 -18.68 2.90 5.42
C SER A 77 -17.71 4.08 5.28
N ARG A 78 -17.59 4.93 6.31
CA ARG A 78 -16.66 6.07 6.29
C ARG A 78 -15.21 5.59 6.38
N LEU A 79 -14.95 4.54 7.16
CA LEU A 79 -13.61 3.96 7.27
C LEU A 79 -13.16 3.28 5.97
N PHE A 80 -14.07 2.70 5.20
CA PHE A 80 -13.76 2.18 3.86
C PHE A 80 -13.31 3.30 2.93
N TRP A 81 -14.03 4.43 2.87
CA TRP A 81 -13.62 5.58 2.07
C TRP A 81 -12.28 6.17 2.52
N ILE A 82 -12.01 6.24 3.83
CA ILE A 82 -10.70 6.65 4.35
C ILE A 82 -9.61 5.69 3.87
N LYS A 83 -9.85 4.37 3.97
CA LYS A 83 -8.92 3.34 3.48
C LYS A 83 -8.66 3.50 1.97
N MET A 84 -9.71 3.72 1.18
CA MET A 84 -9.60 3.93 -0.26
C MET A 84 -8.85 5.23 -0.61
N GLY A 85 -9.06 6.30 0.17
CA GLY A 85 -8.30 7.54 0.05
C GLY A 85 -6.81 7.35 0.35
N LEU A 86 -6.47 6.62 1.41
CA LEU A 86 -5.08 6.27 1.74
C LEU A 86 -4.43 5.46 0.62
N LEU A 87 -5.14 4.45 0.09
CA LEU A 87 -4.66 3.65 -1.05
C LEU A 87 -4.40 4.54 -2.27
N ALA A 88 -5.33 5.44 -2.61
CA ALA A 88 -5.18 6.36 -3.73
C ALA A 88 -3.96 7.28 -3.55
N ILE A 89 -3.75 7.84 -2.36
CA ILE A 89 -2.59 8.68 -2.05
C ILE A 89 -1.29 7.87 -2.20
N ILE A 90 -1.23 6.64 -1.70
CA ILE A 90 -0.06 5.76 -1.84
C ILE A 90 0.27 5.53 -3.32
N LEU A 91 -0.73 5.24 -4.15
CA LEU A 91 -0.56 5.00 -5.58
C LEU A 91 -0.12 6.27 -6.34
N VAL A 92 -0.70 7.43 -6.02
CA VAL A 92 -0.28 8.71 -6.62
C VAL A 92 1.17 9.04 -6.24
N LEU A 93 1.53 8.86 -4.97
CA LEU A 93 2.91 9.05 -4.51
C LEU A 93 3.89 8.09 -5.20
N GLU A 94 3.44 6.87 -5.54
CA GLU A 94 4.26 5.85 -6.20
C GLU A 94 4.65 6.20 -7.64
N VAL A 95 3.88 7.04 -8.32
CA VAL A 95 4.18 7.44 -9.70
C VAL A 95 5.56 8.12 -9.80
N ILE A 96 5.93 8.92 -8.79
CA ILE A 96 7.22 9.64 -8.76
C ILE A 96 8.43 8.69 -8.71
N PRO A 97 8.58 7.79 -7.71
CA PRO A 97 9.68 6.84 -7.67
C PRO A 97 9.65 5.89 -8.87
N MET A 98 8.48 5.41 -9.30
CA MET A 98 8.36 4.51 -10.44
C MET A 98 8.96 5.11 -11.72
N ILE A 99 8.55 6.34 -12.10
CA ILE A 99 9.08 7.02 -13.29
C ILE A 99 10.58 7.29 -13.15
N THR A 100 11.02 7.73 -11.97
CA THR A 100 12.43 8.08 -11.72
C THR A 100 13.33 6.84 -11.83
N LEU A 101 12.94 5.73 -11.22
CA LEU A 101 13.71 4.49 -11.24
C LEU A 101 13.69 3.81 -12.60
N ILE A 102 12.58 3.89 -13.36
CA ILE A 102 12.55 3.46 -14.76
C ILE A 102 13.56 4.25 -15.59
N ARG A 103 13.60 5.59 -15.45
CA ARG A 103 14.60 6.43 -16.13
C ARG A 103 16.02 6.04 -15.75
N TRP A 104 16.29 5.77 -14.47
CA TRP A 104 17.61 5.31 -14.01
C TRP A 104 18.01 3.97 -14.63
N ARG A 105 17.08 3.00 -14.71
CA ARG A 105 17.32 1.71 -15.39
C ARG A 105 17.68 1.92 -16.87
N ILE A 106 17.00 2.82 -17.57
CA ILE A 106 17.27 3.11 -18.99
C ILE A 106 18.65 3.77 -19.14
N GLN A 107 19.03 4.71 -18.27
CA GLN A 107 20.33 5.37 -18.32
C GLN A 107 21.48 4.38 -18.10
N LEU A 108 21.38 3.53 -17.09
CA LEU A 108 22.37 2.49 -16.81
C LEU A 108 22.53 1.51 -17.97
N ARG A 109 21.41 1.10 -18.61
CA ARG A 109 21.44 0.25 -19.82
C ARG A 109 22.16 0.92 -21.00
N ARG A 110 22.20 2.25 -21.04
CA ARG A 110 22.90 3.05 -22.06
C ARG A 110 24.33 3.41 -21.65
N GLY A 111 24.86 2.82 -20.56
CA GLY A 111 26.21 3.13 -20.05
C GLY A 111 26.33 4.52 -19.41
N ARG A 112 25.21 5.21 -19.12
CA ARG A 112 25.20 6.51 -18.45
C ARG A 112 24.94 6.33 -16.95
N GLN A 113 25.62 7.13 -16.14
CA GLN A 113 25.35 7.17 -14.71
C GLN A 113 24.11 8.04 -14.43
N PRO A 114 23.11 7.54 -13.68
CA PRO A 114 21.94 8.33 -13.33
C PRO A 114 22.31 9.42 -12.32
N ASP A 115 21.70 10.60 -12.47
CA ASP A 115 21.79 11.65 -11.47
C ASP A 115 21.01 11.24 -10.21
N THR A 116 21.75 11.07 -9.11
CA THR A 116 21.23 10.64 -7.81
C THR A 116 20.85 11.80 -6.88
N THR A 117 20.93 13.06 -7.31
CA THR A 117 20.53 14.23 -6.50
C THR A 117 19.09 14.14 -5.97
N VAL A 118 18.20 13.51 -6.74
CA VAL A 118 16.80 13.30 -6.37
C VAL A 118 16.58 12.17 -5.35
N ALA A 119 17.61 11.39 -5.01
CA ALA A 119 17.49 10.23 -4.10
C ALA A 119 16.90 10.61 -2.74
N THR A 120 17.32 11.73 -2.16
CA THR A 120 16.80 12.22 -0.88
C THR A 120 15.29 12.48 -0.93
N ARG A 121 14.77 12.93 -2.07
CA ARG A 121 13.31 13.10 -2.27
C ARG A 121 12.62 11.75 -2.35
N LEU A 122 13.18 10.78 -3.07
CA LEU A 122 12.64 9.43 -3.16
C LEU A 122 12.61 8.72 -1.80
N VAL A 123 13.62 8.95 -0.95
CA VAL A 123 13.63 8.48 0.44
C VAL A 123 12.46 9.06 1.23
N LYS A 124 12.23 10.37 1.15
CA LYS A 124 11.09 11.01 1.85
C LYS A 124 9.75 10.43 1.40
N VAL A 125 9.58 10.25 0.09
CA VAL A 125 8.39 9.61 -0.47
C VAL A 125 8.23 8.18 0.05
N GLY A 126 9.30 7.39 0.06
CA GLY A 126 9.27 6.00 0.55
C GLY A 126 8.95 5.88 2.04
N ILE A 127 9.45 6.80 2.88
CA ILE A 127 9.06 6.87 4.31
C ILE A 127 7.56 7.16 4.41
N LEU A 128 7.08 8.19 3.71
CA LEU A 128 5.68 8.59 3.74
C LEU A 128 4.77 7.44 3.28
N GLN A 129 5.13 6.75 2.19
CA GLN A 129 4.38 5.58 1.71
C GLN A 129 4.35 4.46 2.75
N THR A 130 5.48 4.15 3.39
CA THR A 130 5.55 3.16 4.47
C THR A 130 4.58 3.54 5.60
N SER A 131 4.62 4.79 6.06
CA SER A 131 3.72 5.30 7.11
C SER A 131 2.25 5.24 6.70
N LEU A 132 1.93 5.58 5.45
CA LEU A 132 0.57 5.52 4.92
C LEU A 132 0.05 4.07 4.84
N VAL A 133 0.89 3.11 4.44
CA VAL A 133 0.53 1.69 4.43
C VAL A 133 0.21 1.23 5.85
N VAL A 134 1.04 1.56 6.85
CA VAL A 134 0.79 1.22 8.24
C VAL A 134 -0.51 1.86 8.75
N LEU A 135 -0.72 3.14 8.49
CA LEU A 135 -1.96 3.83 8.84
C LEU A 135 -3.19 3.17 8.20
N MET A 136 -3.07 2.76 6.94
CA MET A 136 -4.15 2.07 6.24
C MET A 136 -4.47 0.70 6.85
N VAL A 137 -3.47 -0.02 7.36
CA VAL A 137 -3.68 -1.26 8.14
C VAL A 137 -4.43 -0.95 9.44
N LEU A 138 -4.08 0.12 10.16
CA LEU A 138 -4.79 0.52 11.39
C LEU A 138 -6.27 0.89 11.10
N VAL A 139 -6.54 1.60 10.00
CA VAL A 139 -7.92 1.88 9.57
C VAL A 139 -8.66 0.59 9.26
N ALA A 140 -8.02 -0.36 8.58
CA ALA A 140 -8.63 -1.65 8.25
C ALA A 140 -8.95 -2.49 9.51
N THR A 141 -8.08 -2.49 10.53
CA THR A 141 -8.35 -3.19 11.79
C THR A 141 -9.45 -2.50 12.60
N ALA A 142 -9.51 -1.17 12.61
CA ALA A 142 -10.60 -0.43 13.24
C ALA A 142 -11.96 -0.74 12.59
N MET A 143 -12.01 -0.80 11.26
CA MET A 143 -13.20 -1.20 10.51
C MET A 143 -13.65 -2.62 10.86
N ALA A 144 -12.71 -3.57 10.99
CA ALA A 144 -13.01 -4.95 11.41
C ALA A 144 -13.55 -5.06 12.85
N ARG A 145 -13.24 -4.10 13.72
CA ARG A 145 -13.73 -4.02 15.11
C ARG A 145 -15.05 -3.25 15.25
N GLY A 146 -15.60 -2.70 14.17
CA GLY A 146 -16.93 -2.08 14.17
C GLY A 146 -16.96 -0.59 14.51
N PHE A 147 -15.81 0.11 14.52
CA PHE A 147 -15.75 1.56 14.77
C PHE A 147 -16.38 2.43 13.67
N ASP A 148 -16.92 1.81 12.62
CA ASP A 148 -17.45 2.46 11.42
C ASP A 148 -18.93 2.82 11.49
N VAL A 149 -19.65 2.25 12.46
CA VAL A 149 -21.08 2.48 12.67
C VAL A 149 -21.23 3.22 13.99
N PRO A 150 -21.95 4.36 14.05
CA PRO A 150 -22.33 4.93 15.33
C PRO A 150 -23.00 3.84 16.17
N ASN A 151 -22.46 3.57 17.35
CA ASN A 151 -23.01 2.56 18.25
C ASN A 151 -24.47 2.96 18.59
N VAL A 152 -25.44 2.40 17.86
CA VAL A 152 -26.88 2.54 18.20
C VAL A 152 -27.13 2.09 19.65
N ARG A 153 -26.29 1.19 20.18
CA ARG A 153 -26.31 0.80 21.60
C ARG A 153 -26.09 1.96 22.58
N ALA A 154 -25.31 2.98 22.22
CA ALA A 154 -25.11 4.16 23.06
C ALA A 154 -26.32 5.13 23.03
N ALA A 155 -27.01 5.19 21.89
CA ALA A 155 -28.23 5.99 21.75
C ALA A 155 -29.43 5.34 22.46
N LEU A 156 -29.50 4.01 22.51
CA LEU A 156 -30.55 3.29 23.24
C LEU A 156 -30.35 3.31 24.76
N SER A 157 -29.10 3.38 25.24
CA SER A 157 -28.81 3.52 26.68
C SER A 157 -29.06 4.91 27.24
N SER A 158 -29.12 5.96 26.40
CA SER A 158 -29.45 7.33 26.84
C SER A 158 -30.95 7.65 26.78
N VAL A 159 -31.75 6.80 26.12
CA VAL A 159 -33.21 6.92 26.06
C VAL A 159 -33.89 6.07 27.15
N ALA A 160 -33.16 5.11 27.73
CA ALA A 160 -33.63 4.25 28.81
C ALA A 160 -33.27 4.77 30.23
N SER A 161 -32.76 5.99 30.35
CA SER A 161 -32.44 6.70 31.60
C SER A 161 -33.25 7.99 31.69
#